data_AF-A0A7S3A4W0-F1
#
_entry.id   AF-A0A7S3A4W0-F1
#
_cell.length_a   1.000
_cell.length_b   1.000
_cell.length_c   1.000
_cell.angle_alpha   90.00
_cell.angle_beta   90.00
_cell.angle_gamma   90.00
#
_symmetry.space_group_name_H-M   'P 1'
#
loop_
_entity.id
_entity.type
_entity.pdbx_description
1 polymer ?
#
loop_
_entity_poly.entity_id
_entity_poly.type
_entity_poly.pdbx_seq_one_letter_code
_entity_poly.pdbx_strand_id
1 'polypeptide(L)'
;MQLSDVVVGKPGPGAISEALVSRRPVIMLAEGGKVMDQERSVMQWVEANNLGVSATRAQEAAEVSKERIMDMQRAVDALPENRAVFEVAEIVETAAKNRLREKIRTEKLAHEVEIDLDLRDNNALLT
;
A
#
# COMPACT_ATOMS: atom_id res chain seq x y z
N MET A 1 -17.18 6.67 13.45
CA MET A 1 -16.33 7.88 13.53
C MET A 1 -16.99 9.15 12.97
N GLN A 2 -18.24 9.11 12.48
CA GLN A 2 -18.82 10.26 11.76
C GLN A 2 -19.15 11.49 12.62
N LEU A 3 -19.20 11.36 13.95
CA LEU A 3 -19.50 12.46 14.88
C LEU A 3 -18.25 13.23 15.35
N SER A 4 -17.05 12.82 14.97
CA SER A 4 -15.79 13.50 15.33
C SER A 4 -15.21 14.27 14.15
N ASP A 5 -14.46 15.34 14.41
CA ASP A 5 -13.74 16.09 13.37
C ASP A 5 -12.39 15.45 12.99
N VAL A 6 -11.77 14.72 13.92
CA VAL A 6 -10.48 14.05 13.74
C VAL A 6 -10.46 12.76 14.57
N VAL A 7 -9.74 11.75 14.08
CA VAL A 7 -9.53 10.48 14.79
C VAL A 7 -8.11 10.42 15.33
N VAL A 8 -7.95 10.13 16.63
CA VAL A 8 -6.64 9.92 17.26
C VAL A 8 -6.49 8.44 17.61
N GLY A 9 -5.43 7.78 17.16
CA GLY A 9 -5.26 6.35 17.40
C GLY A 9 -4.00 5.74 16.80
N LYS A 10 -3.85 4.42 16.92
CA LYS A 10 -2.69 3.70 16.36
C LYS A 10 -2.70 3.71 14.82
N PRO A 11 -1.53 3.62 14.17
CA PRO A 11 -1.40 3.57 12.70
C PRO A 11 -1.82 2.23 12.06
N GLY A 12 -2.73 1.49 12.70
CA GLY A 12 -3.17 0.19 12.21
C GLY A 12 -3.99 0.32 10.92
N PRO A 13 -3.81 -0.58 9.92
CA PRO A 13 -4.45 -0.44 8.60
C PRO A 13 -5.98 -0.40 8.67
N GLY A 14 -6.59 -1.17 9.58
CA GLY A 14 -8.04 -1.15 9.79
C GLY A 14 -8.54 0.19 10.35
N ALA A 15 -7.90 0.71 11.40
CA ALA A 15 -8.29 1.98 12.02
C ALA A 15 -8.16 3.16 11.04
N ILE A 16 -7.09 3.17 10.24
CA ILE A 16 -6.89 4.20 9.21
C ILE A 16 -7.94 4.06 8.10
N SER A 17 -8.22 2.84 7.64
CA SER A 17 -9.25 2.60 6.62
C SER A 17 -10.63 3.07 7.09
N GLU A 18 -11.02 2.76 8.33
CA GLU A 18 -12.30 3.18 8.91
C GLU A 18 -12.41 4.70 9.03
N ALA A 19 -11.33 5.38 9.43
CA ALA A 19 -11.28 6.83 9.55
C ALA A 19 -11.46 7.51 8.19
N LEU A 20 -10.72 7.05 7.17
CA LEU A 20 -10.77 7.64 5.83
C LEU A 20 -12.08 7.33 5.11
N VAL A 21 -12.64 6.12 5.26
CA VAL A 21 -13.99 5.81 4.77
C VAL A 21 -15.05 6.69 5.45
N SER A 22 -14.86 6.98 6.75
CA SER A 22 -15.69 7.91 7.50
C SER A 22 -15.42 9.39 7.17
N ARG A 23 -14.54 9.68 6.21
CA ARG A 23 -14.11 11.03 5.79
C ARG A 23 -13.49 11.84 6.93
N ARG A 24 -12.68 11.21 7.79
CA ARG A 24 -12.00 11.90 8.90
C ARG A 24 -10.47 11.84 8.78
N PRO A 25 -9.76 12.97 8.98
CA PRO A 25 -8.32 12.96 9.10
C PRO A 25 -7.89 12.24 10.37
N VAL A 26 -6.63 11.82 10.39
CA VAL A 26 -6.07 10.95 11.45
C VAL A 26 -4.84 11.57 12.11
N ILE A 27 -4.74 11.43 13.43
CA ILE A 27 -3.52 11.68 14.20
C ILE A 27 -3.04 10.32 14.72
N MET A 28 -1.90 9.88 14.20
CA MET A 28 -1.38 8.52 14.41
C MET A 28 -0.39 8.48 15.56
N LEU A 29 -0.77 7.79 16.64
CA LEU A 29 0.09 7.57 17.80
C LEU A 29 1.07 6.42 17.54
N ALA A 30 2.33 6.78 17.34
CA ALA A 30 3.45 5.87 17.07
C ALA A 30 4.43 5.83 18.27
N GLU A 31 3.92 5.45 19.44
CA GLU A 31 4.67 5.50 20.69
C GLU A 31 5.93 4.61 20.67
N GLY A 32 7.07 5.20 21.03
CA GLY A 32 8.31 4.46 21.33
C GLY A 32 8.89 3.65 20.18
N GLY A 33 8.63 4.02 18.92
CA GLY A 33 9.17 3.35 17.73
C GLY A 33 8.58 1.95 17.47
N LYS A 34 7.54 1.55 18.21
CA LYS A 34 6.83 0.27 18.05
C LYS A 34 5.83 0.34 16.90
N VAL A 35 6.33 0.55 15.69
CA VAL A 35 5.54 0.58 14.46
C VAL A 35 5.92 -0.64 13.63
N MET A 36 4.95 -1.51 13.35
CA MET A 36 5.16 -2.65 12.46
C MET A 36 5.43 -2.17 11.03
N ASP A 37 6.14 -2.96 10.21
CA ASP A 37 6.48 -2.54 8.84
C ASP A 37 5.24 -2.16 8.01
N GLN A 38 4.16 -2.94 8.14
CA GLN A 38 2.87 -2.65 7.52
C GLN A 38 2.24 -1.33 8.01
N GLU A 39 2.42 -0.98 9.28
CA GLU A 39 1.93 0.29 9.85
C GLU A 39 2.79 1.46 9.37
N ARG A 40 4.10 1.25 9.19
CA ARG A 40 5.03 2.28 8.70
C ARG A 40 4.67 2.71 7.28
N SER A 41 4.37 1.78 6.39
CA SER A 41 3.94 2.10 5.02
C SER A 41 2.64 2.89 5.01
N VAL A 42 1.68 2.52 5.88
CA VAL A 42 0.42 3.27 6.03
C VAL A 42 0.68 4.68 6.52
N MET A 43 1.51 4.87 7.56
CA MET A 43 1.85 6.19 8.08
C MET A 43 2.48 7.09 7.01
N GLN A 44 3.47 6.57 6.28
CA GLN A 44 4.14 7.30 5.21
C GLN A 44 3.16 7.73 4.12
N TRP A 45 2.24 6.83 3.74
CA TRP A 45 1.22 7.16 2.74
C TRP A 45 0.23 8.22 3.27
N VAL A 46 -0.22 8.12 4.51
CA VAL A 46 -1.10 9.11 5.15
C VAL A 46 -0.45 10.49 5.17
N GLU A 47 0.81 10.58 5.62
CA GLU A 47 1.53 11.86 5.70
C GLU A 47 1.83 12.43 4.31
N ALA A 48 2.24 11.60 3.35
CA ALA A 48 2.54 12.02 1.99
C ALA A 48 1.30 12.59 1.25
N ASN A 49 0.11 12.12 1.59
CA ASN A 49 -1.15 12.60 1.01
C ASN A 49 -1.85 13.66 1.86
N ASN A 50 -1.21 14.16 2.92
CA ASN A 50 -1.79 15.12 3.86
C ASN A 50 -3.14 14.66 4.47
N LEU A 51 -3.30 13.35 4.70
CA LEU A 51 -4.52 12.77 5.27
C LEU A 51 -4.49 12.70 6.81
N GLY A 52 -3.33 12.97 7.38
CA GLY A 52 -3.04 12.82 8.80
C GLY A 52 -1.62 13.22 9.15
N VAL A 53 -1.30 13.13 10.43
CA VAL A 53 0.05 13.36 10.98
C VAL A 53 0.40 12.31 12.02
N SER A 54 1.68 11.98 12.15
CA SER A 54 2.16 11.15 13.25
C SER A 54 2.49 11.98 14.50
N ALA A 55 2.28 11.36 15.66
CA ALA A 55 2.65 11.88 16.97
C ALA A 55 3.29 10.74 17.77
N THR A 56 4.42 11.00 18.42
CA THR A 56 5.12 10.00 19.24
C THR A 56 4.54 9.90 20.65
N ARG A 57 3.81 10.94 21.07
CA ARG A 57 3.18 11.05 22.38
C ARG A 57 1.81 11.72 22.26
N ALA A 58 0.90 11.41 23.18
CA ALA A 58 -0.44 11.99 23.21
C ALA A 58 -0.43 13.54 23.33
N GLN A 59 0.58 14.12 23.98
CA GLN A 59 0.74 15.57 24.08
C GLN A 59 0.99 16.22 22.72
N GLU A 60 1.82 15.61 21.87
CA GLU A 60 2.08 16.08 20.50
C GLU A 60 0.81 16.03 19.65
N ALA A 61 -0.03 15.01 19.86
CA ALA A 61 -1.33 14.92 19.20
C ALA A 61 -2.28 16.08 19.60
N ALA A 62 -2.20 16.55 20.85
CA ALA A 62 -3.00 17.67 21.35
C ALA A 62 -2.50 19.04 20.82
N GLU A 63 -1.26 19.12 20.35
CA GLU A 63 -0.66 20.33 19.78
C GLU A 63 -1.02 20.55 18.30
N VAL A 64 -1.68 19.57 17.66
CA VAL A 64 -2.11 19.69 16.26
C VAL A 64 -3.16 20.81 16.14
N SER A 65 -2.82 21.86 15.40
CA SER A 65 -3.67 23.03 15.28
C SER A 65 -4.96 22.74 14.51
N LYS A 66 -5.99 23.57 14.76
CA LYS A 66 -7.26 23.50 14.04
C LYS A 66 -7.07 23.71 12.54
N GLU A 67 -6.19 24.62 12.15
CA GLU A 67 -5.84 24.90 10.75
C GLU A 67 -5.25 23.65 10.10
N ARG A 68 -4.35 22.94 10.81
CA ARG A 68 -3.78 21.70 10.29
C ARG A 68 -4.86 20.62 10.11
N ILE A 69 -5.81 20.51 11.05
CA ILE A 69 -6.94 19.58 10.93
C ILE A 69 -7.80 19.92 9.71
N MET A 70 -8.12 21.20 9.48
CA MET A 70 -8.88 21.65 8.32
C MET A 70 -8.16 21.38 6.99
N ASP A 71 -6.84 21.55 6.97
CA ASP A 71 -6.01 21.26 5.79
C ASP A 71 -6.03 19.76 5.44
N MET A 72 -5.94 18.90 6.46
CA MET A 72 -6.04 17.45 6.29
C MET A 72 -7.45 17.03 5.89
N GLN A 73 -8.48 17.63 6.47
CA GLN A 73 -9.87 17.37 6.10
C GLN A 73 -10.13 17.64 4.62
N ARG A 74 -9.60 18.74 4.07
CA ARG A 74 -9.69 19.04 2.62
C ARG A 74 -9.08 17.93 1.76
N ALA A 75 -7.95 17.36 2.18
CA ALA A 75 -7.32 16.25 1.46
C ALA A 75 -8.16 14.96 1.57
N VAL A 76 -8.70 14.66 2.75
CA VAL A 76 -9.60 13.51 2.98
C VAL A 76 -10.89 13.64 2.16
N ASP A 77 -11.44 14.84 2.04
CA ASP A 77 -12.66 15.09 1.26
C ASP A 77 -12.43 14.91 -0.25
N ALA A 78 -11.21 15.17 -0.72
CA ALA A 78 -10.79 14.96 -2.10
C ALA A 78 -10.51 13.48 -2.44
N LEU A 79 -10.50 12.58 -1.45
CA LEU A 79 -10.30 11.16 -1.73
C LEU A 79 -11.44 10.60 -2.58
N PRO A 80 -11.12 9.72 -3.54
CA PRO A 80 -12.13 8.97 -4.27
C PRO A 80 -12.89 8.05 -3.31
N GLU A 81 -14.06 7.60 -3.76
CA GLU A 81 -14.80 6.57 -3.04
C GLU A 81 -13.95 5.30 -2.91
N ASN A 82 -13.83 4.80 -1.68
CA ASN A 82 -13.08 3.58 -1.41
C ASN A 82 -13.91 2.36 -1.89
N ARG A 83 -13.47 1.74 -2.99
CA ARG A 83 -14.06 0.50 -3.50
C ARG A 83 -13.18 -0.74 -3.32
N ALA A 84 -12.14 -0.66 -2.48
CA ALA A 84 -11.11 -1.69 -2.38
C ALA A 84 -11.67 -3.09 -2.08
N VAL A 85 -12.67 -3.19 -1.19
CA VAL A 85 -13.30 -4.49 -0.85
C VAL A 85 -14.05 -5.14 -2.02
N PHE A 86 -14.49 -4.34 -3.00
CA PHE A 86 -15.20 -4.81 -4.18
C PHE A 86 -14.25 -5.15 -5.33
N GLU A 87 -13.05 -4.55 -5.35
CA GLU A 87 -12.07 -4.68 -6.43
C GLU A 87 -10.92 -5.65 -6.09
N VAL A 88 -10.67 -5.92 -4.80
CA VAL A 88 -9.48 -6.67 -4.36
C VAL A 88 -9.39 -8.06 -4.98
N ALA A 89 -10.51 -8.76 -5.15
CA ALA A 89 -10.52 -10.10 -5.75
C ALA A 89 -10.02 -10.06 -7.21
N GLU A 90 -10.50 -9.10 -8.00
CA GLU A 90 -10.12 -8.93 -9.40
C GLU A 90 -8.65 -8.49 -9.54
N ILE A 91 -8.20 -7.58 -8.68
CA ILE A 91 -6.81 -7.11 -8.64
C ILE A 91 -5.86 -8.28 -8.34
N VAL A 92 -6.18 -9.08 -7.33
CA VAL A 92 -5.37 -10.24 -6.93
C VAL A 92 -5.36 -11.30 -8.02
N GLU A 93 -6.52 -11.61 -8.62
CA GLU A 93 -6.62 -12.55 -9.73
C GLU A 93 -5.77 -12.10 -10.94
N THR A 94 -5.84 -10.82 -11.29
CA THR A 94 -5.07 -10.23 -12.39
C THR A 94 -3.57 -10.33 -12.12
N ALA A 95 -3.13 -9.97 -10.91
CA ALA A 95 -1.74 -10.09 -10.52
C ALA A 95 -1.23 -11.54 -10.58
N ALA A 96 -2.05 -12.49 -10.11
CA ALA A 96 -1.72 -13.92 -10.15
C ALA A 96 -1.60 -14.43 -11.59
N LYS A 97 -2.55 -14.09 -12.48
CA LYS A 97 -2.52 -14.44 -13.90
C LYS A 97 -1.31 -13.87 -14.61
N ASN A 98 -0.95 -12.61 -14.33
CA ASN A 98 0.22 -11.97 -14.92
C ASN A 98 1.51 -12.68 -14.51
N ARG A 99 1.65 -13.01 -13.23
CA ARG A 99 2.82 -13.74 -12.74
C ARG A 99 2.93 -15.15 -13.33
N LEU A 100 1.81 -15.84 -13.52
CA LEU A 100 1.79 -17.14 -14.19
C LEU A 100 2.22 -17.03 -15.66
N ARG A 101 1.73 -16.01 -16.38
CA ARG A 101 2.12 -15.76 -17.78
C ARG A 101 3.62 -15.47 -17.92
N GLU A 102 4.17 -14.66 -17.02
CA GLU A 102 5.61 -14.40 -16.97
C GLU A 102 6.40 -15.69 -16.73
N LYS A 103 5.98 -16.52 -15.78
CA LYS A 103 6.62 -17.81 -15.50
C LYS A 103 6.64 -18.73 -16.73
N ILE A 104 5.49 -18.92 -17.39
CA ILE A 104 5.38 -19.74 -18.60
C ILE A 104 6.26 -19.18 -19.72
N ARG A 105 6.31 -17.85 -19.89
CA ARG A 105 7.15 -17.21 -20.90
C ARG A 105 8.63 -17.48 -20.65
N THR A 106 9.09 -17.35 -19.41
CA THR A 106 10.49 -17.61 -19.04
C THR A 106 10.86 -19.07 -19.21
N GLU A 107 9.97 -20.00 -18.86
CA GLU A 107 10.20 -21.45 -19.04
C GLU A 107 10.26 -21.84 -20.52
N LYS A 108 9.38 -21.28 -21.36
CA LYS A 108 9.44 -21.49 -22.82
C LYS A 108 10.74 -20.97 -23.42
N LEU A 109 11.16 -19.77 -23.02
CA LEU A 109 12.40 -19.18 -23.50
C LEU A 109 13.62 -20.02 -23.07
N ALA A 110 13.63 -20.52 -21.84
CA ALA A 110 14.68 -21.41 -21.35
C ALA A 110 14.75 -22.71 -22.15
N HIS A 111 13.60 -23.32 -22.45
CA HIS A 111 13.52 -24.54 -23.25
C HIS A 111 13.96 -24.33 -24.71
N GLU A 112 13.58 -23.22 -25.33
CA GLU A 112 14.03 -22.86 -26.69
C GLU A 112 15.55 -22.65 -26.76
N VAL A 113 16.14 -22.02 -25.73
CA VAL A 113 17.61 -21.84 -25.63
C VAL A 113 18.32 -23.17 -25.43
N GLU A 114 17.78 -24.07 -24.62
CA GLU A 114 18.34 -25.40 -24.38
C GLU A 114 18.37 -26.25 -25.67
N ILE A 115 17.28 -26.24 -26.44
CA ILE A 115 17.22 -26.88 -27.76
C ILE A 115 18.26 -26.30 -28.73
N ASP A 116 18.42 -24.97 -28.77
CA ASP A 116 19.36 -24.32 -29.69
C ASP A 116 20.83 -24.59 -29.32
N LEU A 117 21.14 -24.79 -28.03
CA LEU A 117 22.46 -25.22 -27.55
C LEU A 117 22.75 -26.68 -27.94
N ASP A 118 21.80 -27.60 -27.69
CA ASP A 118 21.95 -29.02 -28.06
C ASP A 118 22.14 -29.21 -29.57
N LEU A 119 21.45 -28.42 -30.40
CA LEU A 119 21.61 -28.45 -31.86
C LEU A 119 22.98 -27.94 -32.33
N ARG A 120 23.56 -26.94 -31.66
CA ARG A 120 24.90 -26.43 -31.98
C ARG A 120 25.99 -27.43 -31.58
N ASP A 121 25.87 -28.04 -30.41
CA ASP A 121 26.83 -29.03 -29.92
C ASP A 121 26.83 -30.30 -30.78
N ASN A 122 25.65 -30.76 -31.23
CA ASN A 122 25.56 -31.90 -32.16
C ASN A 122 26.12 -31.58 -33.56
N ASN A 123 25.94 -30.36 -34.07
CA ASN A 123 26.53 -29.97 -35.36
C ASN A 123 28.06 -29.77 -35.29
N ALA A 124 28.60 -29.38 -34.14
CA ALA A 124 30.04 -29.24 -33.94
C ALA A 124 30.79 -30.59 -33.86
N LEU A 125 30.09 -31.68 -33.53
CA LEU A 125 30.64 -33.05 -33.47
C LEU A 125 30.62 -33.78 -34.84
N LEU A 126 29.98 -33.20 -35.86
CA LEU A 126 29.82 -33.77 -37.20
C LEU A 126 30.77 -33.17 -38.27
N THR A 127 31.67 -32.26 -37.87
CA THR A 127 32.74 -31.66 -38.69
C THR A 127 34.11 -32.07 -38.22
#